data_AF-A0A962DG75-F1
#
_entry.id   AF-A0A962DG75-F1
#
_cell.length_a   1.000
_cell.length_b   1.000
_cell.length_c   1.000
_cell.angle_alpha   90.00
_cell.angle_beta   90.00
_cell.angle_gamma   90.00
#
_symmetry.space_group_name_H-M   'P 1'
#
loop_
_entity.id
_entity.type
_entity.pdbx_description
1 polymer ?
#
loop_
_entity_poly.entity_id
_entity_poly.type
_entity_poly.pdbx_seq_one_letter_code
_entity_poly.pdbx_strand_id
1 'polypeptide(L)' 'MLSLGERTAQELERGQLEQVLIKGKMGYVLMVSAGEDAVLTVLAKKDAKLGLIFLDVKRASQKISETIQS' A
#
# COMPACT_ATOMS: atom_id res chain seq x y z
N MET A 1 3.41 -8.83 -6.43
CA MET A 1 2.10 -8.71 -5.74
C MET A 1 1.38 -7.45 -6.16
N LEU A 2 2.02 -6.27 -6.20
CA LEU A 2 1.42 -5.05 -6.75
C LEU A 2 1.03 -5.20 -8.23
N SER A 3 1.93 -5.72 -9.08
CA SER A 3 1.63 -5.98 -10.49
C SER A 3 0.41 -6.87 -10.72
N LEU A 4 0.21 -7.89 -9.88
CA LEU A 4 -0.99 -8.72 -9.93
C LEU A 4 -2.22 -7.93 -9.48
N GLY A 5 -2.10 -7.15 -8.40
CA GLY A 5 -3.17 -6.26 -7.92
C GLY A 5 -3.58 -5.22 -8.96
N GLU A 6 -2.62 -4.64 -9.69
CA GLU A 6 -2.85 -3.68 -10.77
C GLU A 6 -3.61 -4.33 -11.90
N ARG A 7 -3.15 -5.51 -12.34
CA ARG A 7 -3.84 -6.29 -13.36
C ARG A 7 -5.26 -6.66 -12.93
N THR A 8 -5.44 -7.12 -11.70
CA THR A 8 -6.77 -7.43 -11.16
C THR A 8 -7.67 -6.19 -11.10
N ALA A 9 -7.14 -5.03 -10.66
CA ALA A 9 -7.90 -3.78 -10.64
C ALA A 9 -8.32 -3.36 -12.06
N GLN A 10 -7.45 -3.54 -13.05
CA GLN A 10 -7.74 -3.29 -14.46
C GLN A 10 -8.80 -4.25 -15.00
N GLU A 11 -8.63 -5.55 -14.81
CA GLU A 11 -9.56 -6.60 -15.29
C GLU A 11 -10.95 -6.50 -14.64
N LEU A 12 -11.03 -6.01 -13.40
CA LEU A 12 -12.29 -5.80 -12.67
C LEU A 12 -12.81 -4.35 -12.78
N GLU A 13 -12.24 -3.54 -13.67
CA GLU A 13 -12.65 -2.16 -13.92
C GLU A 13 -12.69 -1.28 -12.65
N ARG A 14 -11.74 -1.47 -11.73
CA ARG A 14 -11.62 -0.70 -10.48
C ARG A 14 -10.73 0.54 -10.60
N GLY A 15 -10.21 0.82 -11.80
CA GLY A 15 -9.31 1.95 -12.05
C GLY A 15 -7.88 1.65 -11.61
N GLN A 16 -7.12 2.70 -11.28
CA GLN A 16 -5.74 2.57 -10.83
C GLN A 16 -5.69 1.96 -9.43
N LEU A 17 -4.75 1.03 -9.22
CA LEU A 17 -4.54 0.44 -7.91
C LEU A 17 -3.93 1.48 -6.96
N GLU A 18 -4.66 1.86 -5.92
CA GLU A 18 -4.13 2.75 -4.88
C GLU A 18 -3.27 2.00 -3.85
N GLN A 19 -3.72 0.83 -3.40
CA GLN A 19 -3.04 0.05 -2.36
C GLN A 19 -3.52 -1.41 -2.34
N VAL A 20 -2.70 -2.30 -1.76
CA VAL A 20 -3.10 -3.69 -1.47
C VAL A 20 -3.17 -3.89 0.04
N LEU A 21 -4.33 -4.31 0.54
CA LEU A 21 -4.56 -4.65 1.94
C LEU A 21 -4.84 -6.16 2.08
N ILE A 22 -4.04 -6.83 2.89
CA ILE A 22 -4.23 -8.23 3.26
C ILE A 22 -4.61 -8.30 4.73
N LYS A 23 -5.75 -8.94 5.03
CA LYS A 23 -6.19 -9.23 6.40
C LYS A 23 -5.87 -10.68 6.75
N GLY A 24 -5.01 -10.88 7.73
CA GLY A 24 -4.69 -12.18 8.30
C GLY A 24 -5.17 -12.32 9.75
N LYS A 25 -5.06 -13.53 10.31
CA LYS A 25 -5.41 -13.78 11.73
C LYS A 25 -4.57 -12.97 12.72
N MET A 26 -3.34 -12.64 12.32
CA MET A 26 -2.38 -11.92 13.17
C MET A 26 -2.41 -10.40 12.99
N GLY A 27 -3.17 -9.90 12.01
CA GLY A 27 -3.21 -8.48 11.69
C GLY A 27 -3.25 -8.24 10.20
N TYR A 28 -2.64 -7.14 9.77
CA TYR A 28 -2.76 -6.61 8.42
C TYR A 28 -1.40 -6.44 7.75
N VAL A 29 -1.36 -6.66 6.45
CA VAL A 29 -0.26 -6.24 5.58
C VAL A 29 -0.81 -5.20 4.62
N LEU A 30 -0.19 -4.03 4.56
CA LEU A 30 -0.52 -2.97 3.62
C LEU A 30 0.68 -2.73 2.71
N MET A 31 0.45 -2.71 1.40
CA MET A 31 1.48 -2.39 0.40
C MET A 31 1.00 -1.24 -0.47
N VAL A 32 1.87 -0.24 -0.66
CA VAL A 32 1.61 0.95 -1.48
C VAL A 32 2.87 1.25 -2.28
N SER A 33 2.70 1.68 -3.53
CA SER A 33 3.82 2.15 -4.34
C SER A 33 4.45 3.39 -3.69
N ALA A 34 5.77 3.50 -3.75
CA ALA A 34 6.56 4.58 -3.16
C ALA A 34 7.59 5.09 -4.18
N GLY A 35 7.09 5.68 -5.28
CA GLY A 35 7.86 5.96 -6.48
C GLY A 35 7.67 4.89 -7.55
N GLU A 36 8.47 4.94 -8.62
CA GLU A 36 8.37 4.03 -9.76
C GLU A 36 8.88 2.61 -9.42
N ASP A 37 10.00 2.53 -8.69
CA ASP A 37 10.72 1.27 -8.47
C ASP A 37 10.70 0.78 -7.02
N ALA A 38 9.91 1.40 -6.14
CA ALA A 38 9.90 1.08 -4.71
C ALA A 38 8.49 0.88 -4.15
N VAL A 39 8.42 0.07 -3.08
CA VAL A 39 7.18 -0.35 -2.43
C VAL A 39 7.31 -0.17 -0.92
N LEU A 40 6.40 0.58 -0.33
CA LEU A 40 6.24 0.66 1.11
C LEU A 40 5.34 -0.48 1.59
N THR A 41 5.91 -1.38 2.40
CA THR A 41 5.16 -2.48 3.05
C THR A 41 5.06 -2.25 4.55
N VAL A 42 3.84 -2.31 5.10
CA VAL A 42 3.55 -2.10 6.52
C VAL A 42 2.86 -3.31 7.12
N LEU A 43 3.35 -3.75 8.28
CA LEU A 43 2.74 -4.77 9.11
C LEU A 43 2.05 -4.11 10.30
N ALA A 44 0.76 -4.40 10.48
CA ALA A 44 -0.03 -3.86 11.57
C ALA A 44 -0.68 -4.99 12.38
N LYS A 45 -0.82 -4.79 13.69
CA LYS A 45 -1.53 -5.72 14.57
C LYS A 45 -3.03 -5.73 14.25
N LYS A 46 -3.72 -6.80 14.65
CA LYS A 46 -5.18 -6.98 14.44
C LYS A 46 -6.06 -5.89 15.06
N ASP A 47 -5.58 -5.23 16.10
CA ASP A 47 -6.26 -4.19 16.88
C ASP A 47 -5.83 -2.77 16.46
N ALA A 48 -5.03 -2.65 15.40
CA ALA A 48 -4.56 -1.36 14.95
C ALA A 48 -5.69 -0.52 14.33
N LYS A 49 -5.59 0.80 14.53
CA LYS A 49 -6.54 1.77 13.97
C LYS A 49 -6.26 1.98 12.48
N LEU A 50 -6.86 1.16 11.62
CA LEU A 50 -6.60 1.16 10.17
C LEU A 50 -6.72 2.54 9.51
N GLY A 51 -7.68 3.36 9.92
CA GLY A 51 -7.83 4.73 9.38
C GLY A 51 -6.58 5.59 9.61
N LEU A 52 -5.93 5.47 10.77
CA LEU A 52 -4.68 6.19 11.04
C LEU A 52 -3.50 5.59 10.27
N ILE A 53 -3.45 4.26 10.15
CA ILE A 53 -2.42 3.59 9.34
C ILE A 53 -2.49 4.08 7.89
N PHE A 54 -3.67 4.13 7.27
CA PHE A 54 -3.79 4.60 5.89
C PHE A 54 -3.29 6.04 5.73
N LEU A 55 -3.60 6.92 6.69
CA LEU A 55 -3.13 8.30 6.68
C LEU A 55 -1.59 8.37 6.73
N ASP A 56 -0.98 7.63 7.65
CA ASP A 56 0.47 7.65 7.86
C ASP A 56 1.22 6.99 6.69
N VAL A 57 0.71 5.87 6.16
CA VAL A 57 1.31 5.18 5.03
C VAL A 57 1.28 6.02 3.76
N LYS A 58 0.18 6.73 3.48
CA LYS A 58 0.11 7.64 2.32
C LYS A 58 1.16 8.76 2.40
N ARG A 59 1.34 9.35 3.60
CA ARG A 59 2.35 10.39 3.82
C ARG A 59 3.77 9.84 3.71
N ALA A 60 4.00 8.66 4.27
CA ALA A 60 5.30 8.01 4.23
C ALA A 60 5.69 7.60 2.81
N SER A 61 4.76 7.03 2.02
CA SER A 61 5.05 6.62 0.64
C SER A 61 5.42 7.82 -0.24
N GLN A 62 4.71 8.95 -0.09
CA GLN A 62 5.04 10.18 -0.80
C GLN A 62 6.44 10.68 -0.43
N LYS A 63 6.77 10.74 0.87
CA LYS A 63 8.08 11.18 1.33
C LYS A 63 9.21 10.26 0.86
N ILE A 64 8.96 8.95 0.82
CA ILE A 64 9.92 7.96 0.30
C ILE A 64 10.13 8.20 -1.21
N SER A 65 9.05 8.39 -1.98
CA SER A 65 9.14 8.70 -3.42
C SER A 65 10.03 9.92 -3.66
N GLU A 66 9.78 11.01 -2.93
CA GLU A 66 10.56 12.24 -3.02
C GLU A 66 12.06 12.01 -2.68
N THR A 67 12.34 11.16 -1.70
CA THR A 67 13.71 10.89 -1.24
C THR A 67 14.49 9.99 -2.22
N ILE A 68 13.83 9.01 -2.85
CA ILE A 68 14.47 8.04 -3.75
C ILE A 68 14.63 8.61 -5.17
N GLN A 69 13.79 9.56 -5.57
CA GLN A 69 13.83 10.21 -6.89
C GLN A 69 14.71 11.48 -6.92
N SER A 70 15.31 11.86 -5.79
CA SER A 70 16.29 12.96 -5.67
C SER A 70 17.69 12.49 -6.05
#